data_AF-A0A363T0S0-F1
#
_entry.id   AF-A0A363T0S0-F1
#
_cell.length_a   1.000
_cell.length_b   1.000
_cell.length_c   1.000
_cell.angle_alpha   90.00
_cell.angle_beta   90.00
_cell.angle_gamma   90.00
#
_symmetry.space_group_name_H-M   'P 1'
#
loop_
_entity.id
_entity.type
_entity.pdbx_description
1 polymer ?
#
loop_
_entity_poly.entity_id
_entity_poly.type
_entity_poly.pdbx_seq_one_letter_code
_entity_poly.pdbx_strand_id
1 'polypeptide(L)'
;MEDTPKTYRRNIASLVSLIAGIIAVLCVVIVYTSNLEIPSSQNPLLLIAYILMPLSGLTAIISGIVALFQIKKSGEAGTGIALIGIILGAIPFSCALLLFIYLSLPLYF
;
A
#
# COMPACT_ATOMS: atom_id res chain seq x y z
N MET A 1 32.32 13.04 28.04
CA MET A 1 31.83 12.01 27.11
C MET A 1 31.05 12.75 26.05
N GLU A 2 31.66 12.92 24.88
CA GLU A 2 31.06 13.63 23.74
C GLU A 2 29.94 12.75 23.16
N ASP A 3 28.69 13.17 23.33
CA ASP A 3 27.55 12.57 22.66
C ASP A 3 27.66 12.86 21.16
N THR A 4 28.26 11.94 20.41
CA THR A 4 28.26 12.01 18.95
C THR A 4 26.81 12.02 18.46
N PRO A 5 26.41 12.95 17.56
CA PRO A 5 25.05 13.01 17.07
C PRO A 5 24.72 11.71 16.35
N LYS A 6 23.76 10.95 16.88
CA LYS A 6 23.24 9.74 16.23
C LYS A 6 22.75 10.13 14.84
N THR A 7 23.53 9.80 13.82
CA THR A 7 23.20 10.09 12.43
C THR A 7 21.95 9.28 12.08
N TYR A 8 20.81 9.96 12.01
CA TYR A 8 19.51 9.37 11.71
C TYR A 8 19.51 8.87 10.26
N ARG A 9 19.96 7.62 10.05
CA ARG A 9 19.97 7.01 8.72
C ARG A 9 18.55 6.50 8.43
N ARG A 10 17.83 7.20 7.56
CA ARG A 10 16.48 6.78 7.13
C ARG A 10 16.58 5.48 6.33
N ASN A 11 15.82 4.48 6.74
CA ASN A 11 15.74 3.23 5.99
C ASN A 11 14.91 3.44 4.70
N ILE A 12 15.54 3.29 3.53
CA ILE A 12 14.91 3.48 2.22
C ILE A 12 13.69 2.55 2.05
N ALA A 13 13.72 1.34 2.61
CA ALA A 13 12.61 0.40 2.51
C ALA A 13 11.35 0.89 3.24
N SER A 14 11.49 1.60 4.36
CA SER A 14 10.35 2.20 5.07
C SER A 14 9.66 3.29 4.23
N LEU A 15 10.45 4.03 3.45
CA LEU A 15 9.98 5.09 2.55
C LEU A 15 9.27 4.48 1.32
N VAL A 16 9.82 3.41 0.76
CA VAL A 16 9.20 2.63 -0.32
C VAL A 16 7.85 2.07 0.11
N SER A 17 7.75 1.52 1.33
CA SER A 17 6.48 1.02 1.88
C SER A 17 5.43 2.12 2.00
N LEU A 18 5.82 3.30 2.50
CA LEU A 18 4.92 4.44 2.60
C LEU A 18 4.44 4.90 1.22
N ILE A 19 5.34 5.07 0.26
CA ILE A 19 4.98 5.50 -1.10
C ILE A 19 4.03 4.49 -1.75
N ALA A 20 4.33 3.20 -1.65
CA ALA A 20 3.45 2.16 -2.19
C ALA A 20 2.06 2.18 -1.51
N GLY A 21 2.00 2.41 -0.20
CA GLY A 21 0.74 2.57 0.53
C GLY A 21 -0.07 3.79 0.07
N ILE A 22 0.59 4.93 -0.13
CA ILE A 22 -0.06 6.15 -0.65
C ILE A 22 -0.61 5.91 -2.07
N ILE A 23 0.17 5.27 -2.94
CA ILE A 23 -0.27 4.89 -4.29
C ILE A 23 -1.50 3.99 -4.22
N ALA A 24 -1.51 3.00 -3.32
CA ALA A 24 -2.66 2.11 -3.14
C ALA A 24 -3.92 2.88 -2.74
N VAL A 25 -3.82 3.82 -1.81
CA VAL A 25 -4.94 4.67 -1.39
C VAL A 25 -5.39 5.58 -2.54
N LEU A 26 -4.47 6.19 -3.29
CA LEU A 26 -4.81 7.00 -4.46
C LEU A 26 -5.55 6.18 -5.53
N CYS A 27 -5.14 4.93 -5.77
CA CYS A 27 -5.86 4.04 -6.68
C CYS A 27 -7.30 3.78 -6.21
N VAL A 28 -7.53 3.59 -4.91
CA VAL A 28 -8.90 3.45 -4.37
C VAL A 28 -9.72 4.70 -4.64
N VAL A 29 -9.17 5.89 -4.40
CA VAL A 29 -9.86 7.15 -4.65
C VAL A 29 -10.23 7.28 -6.13
N ILE A 30 -9.28 6.98 -7.05
CA ILE A 30 -9.53 7.01 -8.50
C ILE A 30 -10.64 6.04 -8.89
N VAL A 31 -10.62 4.81 -8.39
CA VAL A 31 -11.68 3.83 -8.68
C VAL A 31 -13.02 4.35 -8.17
N TYR A 32 -13.07 4.90 -6.96
CA TYR A 32 -14.31 5.38 -6.38
C TYR A 32 -14.89 6.60 -7.12
N THR A 33 -14.07 7.61 -7.42
CA THR A 33 -14.51 8.81 -8.15
C THR A 33 -14.89 8.50 -9.59
N SER A 34 -14.13 7.63 -10.28
CA SER A 34 -14.42 7.28 -11.67
C SER A 34 -15.69 6.47 -11.84
N ASN A 35 -16.11 5.71 -10.81
CA ASN A 35 -17.39 5.01 -10.80
C ASN A 35 -18.60 5.96 -10.62
N LEU A 36 -18.39 7.20 -10.16
CA LEU A 36 -19.48 8.16 -9.96
C LEU A 36 -19.84 8.93 -11.24
N GLU A 37 -18.89 9.10 -12.17
CA GLU A 37 -19.04 10.07 -13.26
C GLU A 37 -19.22 9.44 -14.66
N ILE A 38 -18.71 8.21 -14.90
CA ILE A 38 -18.64 7.66 -16.27
C ILE A 38 -18.81 6.11 -16.27
N PRO A 39 -19.59 5.53 -17.19
CA PRO A 39 -19.70 4.07 -17.32
C PRO A 39 -18.34 3.42 -17.61
N SER A 40 -18.01 2.38 -16.85
CA SER A 40 -16.70 1.71 -16.76
C SER A 40 -16.11 1.24 -18.10
N SER A 41 -16.96 1.08 -19.12
CA SER A 41 -16.59 0.64 -20.47
C SER A 41 -15.71 1.63 -21.25
N GLN A 42 -15.63 2.90 -20.85
CA GLN A 42 -14.91 3.94 -21.62
C GLN A 42 -13.67 4.49 -20.91
N ASN A 43 -13.34 3.99 -19.71
CA ASN A 43 -12.23 4.52 -18.91
C ASN A 43 -11.08 3.52 -18.78
N PRO A 44 -10.06 3.57 -19.65
CA PRO A 44 -8.89 2.69 -19.53
C PRO A 44 -8.13 2.91 -18.21
N LEU A 45 -8.22 4.11 -17.63
CA LEU A 45 -7.67 4.44 -16.31
C LEU A 45 -8.28 3.58 -15.18
N LEU A 46 -9.56 3.25 -15.30
CA LEU A 46 -10.31 2.49 -14.30
C LEU A 46 -9.86 1.02 -14.29
N LEU A 47 -9.62 0.45 -15.47
CA LEU A 47 -9.03 -0.89 -15.62
C LEU A 47 -7.62 -0.96 -15.02
N ILE A 48 -6.77 0.03 -15.32
CA ILE A 48 -5.42 0.11 -14.79
C ILE A 48 -5.46 0.21 -13.25
N ALA A 49 -6.30 1.08 -12.70
CA ALA A 49 -6.44 1.26 -11.26
C ALA A 49 -6.92 -0.02 -10.55
N TYR A 50 -7.84 -0.78 -11.16
CA TYR A 50 -8.30 -2.07 -10.63
C TYR A 50 -7.17 -3.10 -10.48
N ILE A 51 -6.23 -3.13 -11.43
CA ILE A 51 -5.08 -4.05 -11.39
C ILE A 51 -4.00 -3.52 -10.45
N LEU A 52 -3.74 -2.20 -10.48
CA LEU A 52 -2.68 -1.58 -9.68
C LEU A 52 -3.00 -1.55 -8.18
N MET A 53 -4.28 -1.44 -7.81
CA MET A 53 -4.74 -1.39 -6.41
C MET A 53 -4.28 -2.59 -5.56
N PRO A 54 -4.52 -3.86 -5.96
CA PRO A 54 -4.03 -5.00 -5.20
C PRO A 54 -2.50 -5.15 -5.26
N LEU A 55 -1.86 -4.82 -6.40
CA LEU A 55 -0.40 -4.90 -6.55
C LEU A 55 0.34 -3.92 -5.62
N SER A 56 -0.13 -2.67 -5.61
CA SER A 56 0.43 -1.59 -4.78
C SER A 56 0.22 -1.86 -3.29
N GLY A 57 -0.96 -2.34 -2.90
CA GLY A 57 -1.22 -2.78 -1.51
C GLY A 57 -0.28 -3.91 -1.07
N LEU A 58 -0.10 -4.93 -1.90
CA LEU A 58 0.77 -6.08 -1.60
C LEU A 58 2.25 -5.68 -1.51
N THR A 59 2.72 -4.82 -2.41
CA THR A 59 4.09 -4.29 -2.35
C THR A 59 4.32 -3.40 -1.13
N ALA A 60 3.34 -2.59 -0.72
CA ALA A 60 3.39 -1.78 0.50
C ALA A 60 3.51 -2.64 1.76
N ILE A 61 2.74 -3.73 1.85
CA ILE A 61 2.77 -4.68 2.97
C ILE A 61 4.13 -5.38 3.04
N ILE A 62 4.60 -5.98 1.93
CA ILE A 62 5.85 -6.73 1.90
C ILE A 62 7.03 -5.82 2.23
N SER A 63 7.15 -4.68 1.55
CA SER A 63 8.25 -3.73 1.78
C SER A 63 8.22 -3.18 3.20
N GLY A 64 7.04 -2.99 3.79
CA GLY A 64 6.90 -2.54 5.18
C GLY A 64 7.35 -3.61 6.18
N ILE A 65 6.97 -4.88 5.97
CA ILE A 65 7.43 -6.00 6.81
C ILE A 65 8.95 -6.13 6.72
N VAL A 66 9.52 -6.08 5.50
CA VAL A 66 10.97 -6.11 5.28
C VAL A 66 11.65 -4.93 5.98
N ALA A 67 11.10 -3.72 5.88
CA ALA A 67 11.61 -2.54 6.57
C ALA A 67 11.60 -2.73 8.09
N LEU A 68 10.53 -3.29 8.67
CA LEU A 68 10.47 -3.60 10.11
C LEU A 68 11.55 -4.62 10.53
N PHE A 69 11.80 -5.65 9.73
CA PHE A 69 12.88 -6.60 9.99
C PHE A 69 14.27 -5.93 9.93
N GLN A 70 14.50 -5.07 8.94
CA GLN A 70 15.76 -4.32 8.82
C GLN A 70 15.94 -3.35 9.99
N ILE A 71 14.90 -2.62 10.37
CA ILE A 71 14.92 -1.69 11.51
C ILE A 71 15.23 -2.42 12.82
N LYS A 72 14.59 -3.58 13.06
CA LYS A 72 14.88 -4.42 14.23
C LYS A 72 16.34 -4.91 14.27
N LYS A 73 16.93 -5.19 13.10
CA LYS A 73 18.30 -5.73 12.99
C LYS A 73 19.38 -4.63 13.02
N SER A 74 19.10 -3.47 12.43
CA SER A 74 20.05 -2.38 12.24
C SER A 74 19.95 -1.28 13.29
N GLY A 75 18.87 -1.25 14.09
CA GLY A 75 18.60 -0.16 15.04
C GLY A 75 18.31 1.19 14.36
N GLU A 76 18.02 1.17 13.06
CA GLU A 76 17.70 2.36 12.28
C GLU A 76 16.34 2.94 12.69
N ALA A 77 16.20 4.25 12.57
CA ALA A 77 14.95 4.91 12.84
C ALA A 77 14.03 4.89 11.61
N GLY A 78 12.74 4.69 11.83
CA GLY A 78 11.75 4.55 10.75
C GLY A 78 10.62 3.57 11.04
N THR A 79 10.55 2.99 12.24
CA THR A 79 9.52 2.00 12.62
C THR A 79 8.11 2.52 12.38
N GLY A 80 7.84 3.77 12.80
CA GLY A 80 6.53 4.40 12.60
C GLY A 80 6.16 4.55 11.14
N ILE A 81 7.11 4.93 10.28
CA ILE A 81 6.89 5.13 8.85
C ILE A 81 6.57 3.80 8.16
N ALA A 82 7.33 2.74 8.48
CA ALA A 82 7.08 1.41 7.95
C ALA A 82 5.71 0.87 8.39
N LEU A 83 5.33 1.08 9.66
CA LEU A 83 4.04 0.64 10.19
C LEU A 83 2.86 1.34 9.50
N ILE A 84 2.99 2.66 9.28
CA ILE A 84 2.00 3.45 8.52
C ILE A 84 1.88 2.94 7.09
N GLY A 85 3.00 2.67 6.41
CA GLY A 85 2.99 2.11 5.05
C GLY A 85 2.29 0.76 4.96
N ILE A 86 2.50 -0.13 5.94
CA ILE A 86 1.79 -1.42 6.03
C ILE A 86 0.29 -1.20 6.22
N ILE A 87 -0.12 -0.34 7.15
CA ILE A 87 -1.55 -0.09 7.43
C ILE A 87 -2.22 0.53 6.20
N LEU A 88 -1.58 1.53 5.57
CA LEU A 88 -2.08 2.16 4.34
C LEU A 88 -2.19 1.17 3.18
N GLY A 89 -1.33 0.17 3.08
CA GLY A 89 -1.42 -0.88 2.07
C GLY A 89 -2.43 -1.98 2.40
N ALA A 90 -2.55 -2.35 3.67
CA ALA A 90 -3.37 -3.47 4.13
C ALA A 90 -4.87 -3.18 4.04
N ILE A 91 -5.30 -1.96 4.37
CA ILE A 91 -6.72 -1.55 4.28
C ILE A 91 -7.26 -1.66 2.84
N PRO A 92 -6.66 -1.00 1.83
CA PRO A 92 -7.15 -1.07 0.45
C PRO A 92 -7.00 -2.48 -0.12
N PHE A 93 -5.94 -3.21 0.21
CA PHE A 93 -5.77 -4.60 -0.22
C PHE A 93 -6.89 -5.51 0.32
N SER A 94 -7.21 -5.40 1.61
CA SER A 94 -8.28 -6.21 2.23
C SER A 94 -9.65 -5.86 1.64
N CYS A 95 -9.91 -4.58 1.37
CA CYS A 95 -11.11 -4.14 0.69
C CYS A 95 -11.22 -4.71 -0.73
N ALA A 96 -10.13 -4.65 -1.52
CA ALA A 96 -10.07 -5.24 -2.87
C ALA A 96 -10.39 -6.75 -2.84
N LEU A 97 -9.81 -7.46 -1.88
CA LEU A 97 -9.94 -8.90 -1.74
C LEU A 97 -11.37 -9.32 -1.35
N LEU A 98 -12.01 -8.59 -0.43
CA LEU A 98 -13.42 -8.81 -0.08
C LEU A 98 -14.36 -8.56 -1.26
N LEU A 99 -14.12 -7.49 -2.03
CA LEU A 99 -14.92 -7.16 -3.21
C LEU A 99 -14.77 -8.23 -4.29
N PHE A 100 -13.53 -8.73 -4.49
CA PHE A 100 -13.25 -9.83 -5.41
C PHE A 100 -13.98 -11.11 -5.00
N ILE A 101 -13.95 -11.50 -3.72
CA ILE A 101 -14.66 -12.68 -3.20
C ILE A 101 -16.16 -12.52 -3.44
N TYR A 102 -16.75 -11.38 -3.05
CA TYR A 102 -18.18 -11.12 -3.22
C TYR A 102 -18.62 -11.19 -4.69
N LEU A 103 -17.84 -10.61 -5.61
CA LEU A 103 -18.13 -10.65 -7.04
C LEU A 103 -17.99 -12.06 -7.64
N SER A 104 -17.04 -12.86 -7.11
CA SER A 104 -16.79 -14.22 -7.61
C SER A 104 -17.78 -15.27 -7.09
N LEU A 105 -18.35 -15.08 -5.89
CA LEU A 105 -19.32 -16.01 -5.27
C LEU A 105 -20.51 -16.40 -6.18
N PRO A 106 -21.19 -15.46 -6.88
CA PRO A 106 -22.31 -15.80 -7.78
C PRO A 106 -21.90 -16.51 -9.07
N LEU A 107 -20.61 -16.63 -9.40
CA LEU A 107 -20.14 -17.45 -10.53
C LEU A 107 -20.04 -18.94 -10.18
N TYR A 108 -20.09 -19.29 -8.88
CA TYR A 108 -19.98 -20.65 -8.38
C TYR A 108 -21.35 -21.30 -8.05
N PHE A 109 -22.44 -20.54 -8.09
CA PHE A 109 -23.82 -20.98 -7.88
C PHE A 109 -24.61 -20.89 -9.18
#